data_AF-A0A5I8WFJ8-F1
#
_entry.id   AF-A0A5I8WFJ8-F1
#
_cell.length_a   1.000
_cell.length_b   1.000
_cell.length_c   1.000
_cell.angle_alpha   90.00
_cell.angle_beta   90.00
_cell.angle_gamma   90.00
#
_symmetry.space_group_name_H-M   'P 1'
#
loop_
_entity.id
_entity.type
_entity.pdbx_description
1 polymer ?
#
loop_
_entity_poly.entity_id
_entity_poly.type
_entity_poly.pdbx_seq_one_letter_code
_entity_poly.pdbx_strand_id
1 'polypeptide(L)'
;MSTTVAMKIRIMRKSEMLTQEKMAEITGLTLAALRQYEQGRNEPNLESTKKLLKAPMFRKYRDWFLFDEVEPKAGQVVPALAHIGQGEAESSRSGKKTG
;
A
#
# COMPACT_ATOMS: atom_id res chain seq x y z
N MET A 1 11.55 11.60 -3.16
CA MET A 1 11.19 11.11 -1.81
C MET A 1 10.97 9.62 -1.90
N SER A 2 11.81 8.80 -1.29
CA SER A 2 11.62 7.33 -1.27
C SER A 2 10.52 6.98 -0.27
N THR A 3 9.54 6.17 -0.68
CA THR A 3 8.41 5.78 0.18
C THR A 3 8.88 4.74 1.20
N THR A 4 8.91 5.09 2.49
CA THR A 4 9.31 4.15 3.55
C THR A 4 8.25 3.06 3.76
N VAL A 5 8.65 1.90 4.29
CA VAL A 5 7.71 0.80 4.63
C VAL A 5 6.57 1.31 5.52
N ALA A 6 6.89 2.14 6.51
CA ALA A 6 5.90 2.79 7.39
C ALA A 6 4.84 3.58 6.61
N MET A 7 5.28 4.41 5.65
CA MET A 7 4.38 5.17 4.78
C MET A 7 3.56 4.23 3.90
N LYS A 8 4.16 3.18 3.32
CA LYS A 8 3.43 2.23 2.47
C LYS A 8 2.30 1.55 3.24
N ILE A 9 2.54 1.08 4.46
CA ILE A 9 1.50 0.49 5.32
C ILE A 9 0.36 1.46 5.56
N ARG A 10 0.69 2.71 5.94
CA ARG A 10 -0.31 3.75 6.21
C ARG A 10 -1.14 4.11 4.98
N ILE A 11 -0.49 4.19 3.81
CA ILE A 11 -1.15 4.49 2.54
C ILE A 11 -2.09 3.36 2.14
N MET A 12 -1.67 2.09 2.23
CA MET A 12 -2.55 0.94 1.97
C MET A 12 -3.79 0.99 2.86
N ARG A 13 -3.59 1.19 4.18
CA ARG A 13 -4.70 1.25 5.14
C ARG A 13 -5.72 2.34 4.80
N LYS A 14 -5.23 3.57 4.57
CA LYS A 14 -6.08 4.72 4.29
C LYS A 14 -6.80 4.58 2.95
N SER A 15 -6.17 3.94 1.96
CA SER A 15 -6.78 3.73 0.65
C SER A 15 -7.93 2.71 0.71
N GLU A 16 -7.89 1.77 1.66
CA GLU A 16 -9.03 0.91 1.98
C GLU A 16 -10.01 1.51 3.01
N MET A 17 -9.84 2.79 3.37
CA MET A 17 -10.68 3.51 4.34
C MET A 17 -10.79 2.81 5.71
N LEU A 18 -9.72 2.15 6.15
CA LEU A 18 -9.69 1.42 7.42
C LEU A 18 -9.11 2.23 8.58
N THR A 19 -9.63 1.96 9.78
CA THR A 19 -8.95 2.31 11.04
C THR A 19 -7.78 1.36 11.30
N GLN A 20 -6.86 1.74 12.20
CA GLN A 20 -5.74 0.86 12.58
C GLN A 20 -6.26 -0.41 13.27
N GLU A 21 -7.31 -0.27 14.09
CA GLU A 21 -7.99 -1.35 14.78
C GLU A 21 -8.56 -2.35 13.77
N LYS A 22 -9.26 -1.87 12.73
CA LYS A 22 -9.87 -2.77 11.75
C LYS A 22 -8.83 -3.48 10.89
N MET A 23 -7.75 -2.78 10.52
CA MET A 23 -6.64 -3.39 9.79
C MET A 23 -5.92 -4.46 10.61
N ALA A 24 -5.72 -4.23 11.91
CA ALA A 24 -5.12 -5.21 12.82
C ALA A 24 -5.97 -6.48 12.90
N GLU A 25 -7.29 -6.34 13.04
CA GLU A 25 -8.26 -7.45 13.04
C GLU A 25 -8.18 -8.28 11.75
N ILE A 26 -8.21 -7.63 10.58
CA ILE A 26 -8.20 -8.30 9.28
C ILE A 26 -6.88 -9.04 9.01
N THR A 27 -5.76 -8.44 9.41
CA THR A 27 -4.42 -8.99 9.13
C THR A 27 -3.95 -9.97 10.20
N GLY A 28 -4.63 -10.06 11.34
CA GLY A 28 -4.20 -10.87 12.48
C GLY A 28 -2.90 -10.36 13.11
N LEU A 29 -2.65 -9.05 12.99
CA LEU A 29 -1.57 -8.33 13.67
C LEU A 29 -2.12 -7.69 14.94
N THR A 30 -1.24 -7.40 15.89
CA THR A 30 -1.65 -6.61 17.07
C THR A 30 -1.73 -5.13 16.69
N LEU A 31 -2.68 -4.42 17.29
CA LEU A 31 -2.83 -2.98 17.11
C LEU A 31 -1.56 -2.21 17.48
N ALA A 32 -0.88 -2.64 18.55
CA ALA A 32 0.38 -2.04 18.99
C ALA A 32 1.49 -2.18 17.93
N ALA A 33 1.64 -3.37 17.34
CA ALA A 33 2.61 -3.59 16.27
C ALA A 33 2.30 -2.72 15.05
N LEU A 34 1.03 -2.69 14.61
CA LEU A 34 0.62 -1.88 13.46
C LEU A 34 0.89 -0.38 13.69
N ARG A 35 0.64 0.13 14.90
CA ARG A 35 0.97 1.51 15.29
C ARG A 35 2.47 1.80 15.23
N GLN A 36 3.30 0.89 15.73
CA GLN A 36 4.75 1.03 15.65
C GLN A 36 5.25 1.01 14.20
N TYR A 37 4.68 0.16 13.35
CA TYR A 37 5.00 0.07 11.93
C TYR A 37 4.65 1.36 11.19
N GLU A 38 3.44 1.89 11.36
CA GLU A 38 3.02 3.14 10.70
C GLU A 38 3.80 4.38 11.19
N GLN A 39 4.35 4.33 12.41
CA GLN A 39 5.20 5.37 12.96
C GLN A 39 6.68 5.23 12.56
N GLY A 40 7.06 4.12 11.91
CA GLY A 40 8.46 3.82 11.59
C GLY A 40 9.33 3.52 12.81
N ARG A 41 8.73 3.20 13.96
CA ARG A 41 9.46 2.80 15.19
C ARG A 41 9.98 1.37 15.11
N ASN A 42 9.33 0.54 14.29
CA ASN A 42 9.71 -0.83 14.05
C ASN A 42 9.33 -1.20 12.62
N GLU A 43 10.02 -2.17 12.03
CA GLU A 43 9.67 -2.70 10.71
C GLU A 43 9.01 -4.09 10.85
N PRO A 44 8.05 -4.43 9.97
CA PRO A 44 7.45 -5.75 9.97
C PRO A 44 8.48 -6.80 9.56
N ASN A 45 8.58 -7.87 10.34
CA ASN A 45 9.34 -9.05 9.93
C ASN A 45 8.64 -9.78 8.75
N LEU A 46 9.29 -10.83 8.22
CA LEU A 46 8.75 -11.60 7.10
C LEU A 46 7.36 -12.16 7.39
N GLU A 47 7.12 -12.71 8.58
CA GLU A 47 5.82 -13.27 8.95
C GLU A 47 4.72 -12.20 9.05
N SER A 48 5.04 -11.03 9.60
CA SER A 48 4.11 -9.90 9.65
C SER A 48 3.81 -9.34 8.26
N THR A 49 4.82 -9.31 7.38
CA THR A 49 4.66 -8.91 5.98
C THR A 49 3.77 -9.88 5.21
N LYS A 50 3.96 -11.19 5.40
CA LYS A 50 3.07 -12.22 4.83
C LYS A 50 1.64 -12.03 5.32
N LYS A 51 1.42 -11.77 6.61
CA LYS A 51 0.09 -11.50 7.18
C LYS A 51 -0.59 -10.28 6.53
N LEU A 52 0.15 -9.19 6.35
CA LEU A 52 -0.34 -7.99 5.65
C LEU A 52 -0.77 -8.34 4.22
N LEU A 53 0.11 -8.94 3.43
CA LEU A 53 -0.09 -9.14 1.99
C LEU A 53 -0.98 -10.35 1.64
N LYS A 54 -1.23 -11.26 2.59
CA LYS A 54 -2.17 -12.37 2.44
C LYS A 54 -3.63 -11.91 2.54
N ALA A 55 -3.89 -10.78 3.19
CA ALA A 55 -5.24 -10.22 3.25
C ALA A 55 -5.72 -9.85 1.82
N PRO A 56 -6.89 -10.35 1.36
CA PRO A 56 -7.34 -10.16 -0.02
C PRO A 56 -7.36 -8.69 -0.48
N MET A 57 -7.74 -7.77 0.41
CA MET A 57 -7.79 -6.34 0.13
C MET A 57 -6.42 -5.67 -0.05
N PHE A 58 -5.36 -6.21 0.56
CA PHE A 58 -4.00 -5.67 0.44
C PHE A 58 -3.16 -6.38 -0.62
N ARG A 59 -3.61 -7.54 -1.11
CA ARG A 59 -2.89 -8.31 -2.15
C ARG A 59 -2.62 -7.48 -3.41
N LYS A 60 -3.53 -6.59 -3.80
CA LYS A 60 -3.39 -5.69 -4.95
C LYS A 60 -2.25 -4.67 -4.84
N TYR A 61 -1.67 -4.53 -3.64
CA TYR A 61 -0.55 -3.63 -3.36
C TYR A 61 0.79 -4.35 -3.24
N ARG A 62 0.85 -5.68 -3.46
CA ARG A 62 2.01 -6.52 -3.14
C ARG A 62 3.30 -6.05 -3.80
N ASP A 63 3.32 -5.89 -5.11
CA ASP A 63 4.58 -5.58 -5.83
C ASP A 63 4.95 -4.11 -5.64
N TRP A 64 3.96 -3.23 -5.44
CA TRP A 64 4.23 -1.85 -5.04
C TRP A 64 4.87 -1.78 -3.64
N PHE A 65 4.37 -2.61 -2.72
CA PHE A 65 4.89 -2.69 -1.37
C PHE A 65 6.33 -3.21 -1.34
N LEU A 66 6.60 -4.30 -2.04
CA LEU A 66 7.87 -5.02 -1.98
C LEU A 66 8.94 -4.49 -2.93
N PHE A 67 8.55 -4.05 -4.14
CA PHE A 67 9.48 -3.77 -5.24
C PHE A 67 9.34 -2.34 -5.79
N ASP A 68 8.43 -1.54 -5.26
CA ASP A 68 8.09 -0.21 -5.81
C ASP A 68 7.59 -0.26 -7.26
N GLU A 69 7.09 -1.42 -7.69
CA GLU A 69 6.58 -1.67 -9.04
C GLU A 69 5.06 -1.77 -9.07
N VAL A 70 4.47 -1.52 -10.24
CA VAL A 70 3.03 -1.62 -10.47
C VAL A 70 2.82 -2.45 -11.72
N GLU A 71 1.95 -3.47 -11.64
CA GLU A 71 1.57 -4.29 -12.80
C GLU A 71 0.08 -4.12 -13.15
N PRO A 72 -0.29 -3.09 -13.94
CA PRO A 72 -1.70 -2.76 -14.22
C PRO A 72 -2.50 -3.90 -14.85
N LYS A 73 -1.83 -4.82 -15.56
CA LYS A 73 -2.46 -5.94 -16.28
C LYS A 73 -2.94 -7.07 -15.37
N ALA A 74 -2.42 -7.18 -14.15
CA ALA A 74 -2.77 -8.22 -13.18
C ALA A 74 -3.87 -7.79 -12.18
N GLY A 75 -4.49 -6.61 -12.38
CA GLY A 75 -5.39 -6.00 -11.39
C GLY A 75 -4.65 -5.35 -10.21
N GLN A 76 -3.34 -5.17 -10.34
CA GLN A 76 -2.53 -4.39 -9.41
C GLN A 76 -2.90 -2.90 -9.53
N VAL A 77 -3.06 -2.22 -8.40
CA VAL A 77 -3.32 -0.78 -8.40
C VAL A 77 -2.43 -0.09 -7.37
N VAL A 78 -1.91 1.07 -7.72
CA VAL A 78 -1.29 1.96 -6.74
C VAL A 78 -2.41 2.49 -5.84
N PRO A 79 -2.24 2.50 -4.51
CA PRO A 79 -3.22 3.14 -3.64
C PRO A 79 -3.36 4.61 -4.03
N ALA A 80 -4.59 5.11 -4.19
CA ALA A 80 -4.86 6.47 -4.71
C ALA A 80 -4.11 7.58 -3.95
N LEU A 81 -3.85 7.36 -2.66
CA LEU A 81 -3.14 8.29 -1.78
C LEU A 81 -1.61 8.29 -1.97
N ALA A 82 -1.03 7.31 -2.67
CA ALA A 82 0.41 7.27 -2.95
C ALA A 82 0.85 8.39 -3.90
N HIS A 83 -0.07 8.94 -4.69
CA HIS A 83 0.19 10.08 -5.57
C HIS A 83 0.14 11.45 -4.84
N ILE A 84 -0.38 11.50 -3.61
CA ILE A 84 -0.46 12.75 -2.84
C ILE A 84 0.92 13.05 -2.24
N GLY A 85 1.73 13.79 -2.99
CA GLY A 85 3.10 14.19 -2.62
C GLY A 85 4.12 14.07 -3.73
N GLN A 86 3.78 13.41 -4.85
CA GLN A 86 4.48 13.62 -6.12
C GLN A 86 3.83 14.84 -6.77
N GLY A 87 4.57 15.95 -6.90
CA GLY A 87 4.11 17.09 -7.69
C GLY A 87 3.62 16.60 -9.05
N GLU A 88 2.54 17.22 -9.54
CA GLU A 88 1.90 16.95 -10.82
C GLU A 88 2.95 16.73 -11.92
N ALA A 89 3.25 15.46 -12.20
CA ALA A 89 4.07 15.08 -13.32
C ALA A 89 3.38 13.88 -13.97
N GLU A 90 2.65 14.23 -15.03
CA GLU A 90 2.25 13.36 -16.13
C GLU A 90 1.02 12.47 -15.90
N SER A 91 -0.14 13.13 -15.80
CA SER A 91 -1.33 12.64 -16.49
C SER A 91 -1.09 12.73 -18.01
N SER A 92 -0.38 11.76 -18.58
CA SER A 92 -0.34 11.60 -20.03
C SER A 92 -1.66 10.96 -20.48
N ARG A 93 -2.51 11.84 -21.01
CA ARG A 93 -3.74 11.56 -21.75
C ARG A 93 -3.62 10.28 -22.58
N SER A 94 -4.47 9.31 -22.25
CA SER A 94 -4.81 8.19 -23.13
C SER A 94 -5.39 8.75 -24.43
N GLY A 95 -4.58 8.72 -25.49
CA GLY A 95 -4.98 9.08 -26.85
C GLY A 95 -6.00 8.06 -27.38
N LYS A 96 -7.14 8.59 -27.84
CA LYS A 96 -8.19 7.88 -28.57
C LYS A 96 -7.60 7.03 -29.70
N LYS A 97 -8.07 5.78 -29.78
CA LYS A 97 -7.91 4.87 -30.91
C LYS A 97 -8.77 5.37 -32.08
N THR A 98 -8.15 5.57 -33.24
CA THR A 98 -8.79 5.70 -34.56
C THR A 98 -7.95 4.91 -35.55
N GLY A 99 -8.62 4.07 -36.34
CA GLY A 99 -8.04 3.10 -37.28
C GLY A 99 -8.94 1.88 -37.33
#